data_AF-A0A7G5H2P1-F1
#
_entry.id   AF-A0A7G5H2P1-F1
#
_cell.length_a   1.000
_cell.length_b   1.000
_cell.length_c   1.000
_cell.angle_alpha   90.00
_cell.angle_beta   90.00
_cell.angle_gamma   90.00
#
_symmetry.space_group_name_H-M   'P 1'
#
loop_
_entity.id
_entity.type
_entity.pdbx_description
1 polymer ?
#
loop_
_entity_poly.entity_id
_entity_poly.type
_entity_poly.pdbx_seq_one_letter_code
_entity_poly.pdbx_strand_id
1 'polypeptide(L)'
;MTFYKLTRAELEIRLNWSLEQKLIHFAETYVDFYQDFDGMVYGSFSGGKDSQVGFDIIDKLHSGEFSYLLPIGLAAWIKKQPAPMKVFCNTGLEFPEIVDHVKQFPNVVILKPKMGFTRVIKEVGVAVGSKKIAMQVARLKNYITNPSPKNEATKNLYLNGIKKDGSFSCASKLPDKWKKLLTAPFLVSDQCCNIFKKEPFRRYEKETGRYPIVFTTVGESSDRLASYLKTGCTSYEKGKVKCRPFSIFTDADVWEYHNRFGLRFAGVYYDRTQPVEQLDGSFQIETLPAETRTGCTFCMFGLHLEDKSKNNRIQRLGISHPKYYDVIINKCGLGIVLLYLKIPFKPKRSCSQMGLFGYAN
;
A
#
# COMPACT_ATOMS: atom_id res chain seq x y z
N MET A 1 19.74 21.07 -13.94
CA MET A 1 19.98 19.66 -13.60
C MET A 1 19.48 18.79 -14.73
N THR A 2 20.41 18.19 -15.49
CA THR A 2 20.11 17.18 -16.50
C THR A 2 19.56 15.96 -15.76
N PHE A 3 18.28 15.63 -15.96
CA PHE A 3 17.69 14.44 -15.36
C PHE A 3 18.30 13.21 -16.04
N TYR A 4 19.32 12.63 -15.42
CA TYR A 4 19.85 11.34 -15.84
C TYR A 4 18.70 10.33 -15.75
N LYS A 5 18.23 9.87 -16.91
CA LYS A 5 17.21 8.82 -16.98
C LYS A 5 17.90 7.50 -16.82
N LEU A 6 17.54 6.74 -15.79
CA LEU A 6 18.05 5.39 -15.63
C LEU A 6 17.53 4.49 -16.75
N THR A 7 18.40 3.65 -17.26
CA THR A 7 18.04 2.64 -18.26
C THR A 7 17.44 1.41 -17.57
N ARG A 8 16.71 0.58 -18.32
CA ARG A 8 16.24 -0.71 -17.81
C ARG A 8 17.39 -1.67 -17.51
N ALA A 9 18.46 -1.63 -18.29
CA ALA A 9 19.65 -2.44 -18.08
C ALA A 9 20.33 -2.09 -16.75
N GLU A 10 20.49 -0.80 -16.45
CA GLU A 10 21.00 -0.36 -15.15
C GLU A 10 20.13 -0.80 -13.98
N LEU A 11 18.81 -0.70 -14.11
CA LEU A 11 17.90 -1.19 -13.07
C LEU A 11 18.06 -2.70 -12.87
N GLU A 12 18.16 -3.49 -13.93
CA GLU A 12 18.33 -4.94 -13.85
C GLU A 12 19.62 -5.30 -13.11
N ILE A 13 20.72 -4.60 -13.39
CA ILE A 13 21.98 -4.74 -12.65
C ILE A 13 21.77 -4.45 -11.15
N ARG A 14 21.09 -3.35 -10.82
CA ARG A 14 20.82 -2.94 -9.43
C ARG A 14 19.91 -3.89 -8.67
N LEU A 15 18.94 -4.51 -9.35
CA LEU A 15 18.07 -5.52 -8.75
C LEU A 15 18.84 -6.79 -8.38
N ASN A 16 19.89 -7.11 -9.14
CA ASN A 16 20.77 -8.27 -8.90
C ASN A 16 21.98 -7.96 -8.00
N TRP A 17 22.10 -6.73 -7.47
CA TRP A 17 23.09 -6.41 -6.45
C TRP A 17 22.92 -7.28 -5.20
N SER A 18 24.04 -7.59 -4.54
CA SER A 18 24.01 -8.24 -3.24
C SER A 18 23.30 -7.36 -2.21
N LEU A 19 22.82 -7.97 -1.12
CA LEU A 19 22.24 -7.21 -0.02
C LEU A 19 23.19 -6.12 0.47
N GLU A 20 24.50 -6.41 0.57
CA GLU A 20 25.53 -5.46 0.98
C GLU A 20 25.59 -4.22 0.06
N GLN A 21 25.61 -4.42 -1.26
CA GLN A 21 25.60 -3.33 -2.24
C GLN A 21 24.32 -2.49 -2.15
N LYS A 22 23.16 -3.13 -1.90
CA LYS A 22 21.89 -2.43 -1.71
C LYS A 22 21.87 -1.63 -0.39
N LEU A 23 22.52 -2.12 0.66
CA LEU A 23 22.66 -1.41 1.93
C LEU A 23 23.55 -0.16 1.79
N ILE A 24 24.68 -0.27 1.10
CA ILE A 24 25.53 0.89 0.77
C ILE A 24 24.74 1.92 -0.03
N HIS A 25 24.07 1.49 -1.10
CA HIS A 25 23.26 2.38 -1.93
C HIS A 25 22.12 3.07 -1.15
N PHE A 26 21.47 2.32 -0.26
CA PHE A 26 20.45 2.87 0.64
C PHE A 26 21.05 3.95 1.54
N ALA A 27 22.20 3.65 2.18
CA ALA A 27 22.84 4.53 3.15
C ALA A 27 23.27 5.85 2.50
N GLU A 28 23.94 5.80 1.35
CA GLU A 28 24.35 6.99 0.60
C GLU A 28 23.14 7.83 0.18
N THR A 29 22.14 7.20 -0.45
CA THR A 29 20.91 7.89 -0.90
C THR A 29 20.16 8.56 0.26
N TYR A 30 20.13 7.90 1.42
CA TYR A 30 19.51 8.43 2.61
C TYR A 30 20.26 9.63 3.18
N VAL A 31 21.59 9.51 3.35
CA VAL A 31 22.43 10.57 3.93
C VAL A 31 22.44 11.80 3.04
N ASP A 32 22.57 11.64 1.72
CA ASP A 32 22.50 12.75 0.76
C ASP A 32 21.18 13.52 0.91
N PHE A 33 20.06 12.80 0.94
CA PHE A 33 18.74 13.42 1.10
C PHE A 33 18.57 14.07 2.49
N TYR A 34 19.16 13.50 3.53
CA TYR A 34 19.15 14.11 4.86
C TYR A 34 19.92 15.43 4.86
N GLN A 35 21.09 15.49 4.19
CA GLN A 35 21.89 16.70 4.04
C GLN A 35 21.18 17.78 3.23
N ASP A 36 20.59 17.42 2.09
CA ASP A 36 19.89 18.35 1.20
C ASP A 36 18.74 19.11 1.87
N PHE A 37 18.20 18.56 2.95
CA PHE A 37 17.07 19.12 3.68
C PHE A 37 17.40 19.42 5.15
N ASP A 38 18.68 19.51 5.52
CA ASP A 38 19.12 19.86 6.88
C ASP A 38 18.45 19.02 7.99
N GLY A 39 18.22 17.73 7.72
CA GLY A 39 17.52 16.82 8.62
C GLY A 39 16.01 17.04 8.75
N MET A 40 15.41 17.94 7.97
CA MET A 40 13.97 18.16 7.88
C MET A 40 13.29 17.05 7.06
N VAL A 41 13.51 15.80 7.46
CA VAL A 41 12.97 14.62 6.80
C VAL A 41 12.20 13.75 7.80
N TYR A 42 11.30 12.91 7.30
CA TYR A 42 10.58 11.91 8.08
C TYR A 42 10.47 10.63 7.28
N GLY A 43 10.38 9.47 7.93
CA GLY A 43 10.11 8.22 7.22
C GLY A 43 8.64 7.82 7.31
N SER A 44 8.06 7.44 6.17
CA SER A 44 6.71 6.90 6.09
C SER A 44 6.72 5.46 6.63
N PHE A 45 6.40 5.30 7.91
CA PHE A 45 6.46 4.02 8.61
C PHE A 45 5.10 3.33 8.54
N SER A 46 5.00 2.22 7.81
CA SER A 46 3.72 1.50 7.66
C SER A 46 3.52 0.36 8.67
N GLY A 47 4.57 -0.01 9.41
CA GLY A 47 4.62 -1.22 10.22
C GLY A 47 4.79 -2.52 9.41
N GLY A 48 4.70 -2.46 8.09
CA GLY A 48 5.02 -3.58 7.22
C GLY A 48 6.52 -3.83 7.11
N LYS A 49 6.89 -5.05 6.71
CA LYS A 49 8.28 -5.55 6.66
C LYS A 49 9.25 -4.62 5.91
N ASP A 50 8.86 -4.11 4.73
CA ASP A 50 9.69 -3.21 3.93
C ASP A 50 10.05 -1.92 4.70
N SER A 51 9.05 -1.27 5.30
CA SER A 51 9.29 -0.04 6.07
C SER A 51 10.03 -0.30 7.38
N GLN A 52 9.90 -1.49 7.96
CA GLN A 52 10.63 -1.86 9.16
C GLN A 52 12.12 -2.06 8.86
N VAL A 53 12.46 -2.80 7.80
CA VAL A 53 13.86 -2.93 7.35
C VAL A 53 14.44 -1.55 7.03
N GLY A 54 13.72 -0.74 6.26
CA GLY A 54 14.19 0.60 5.91
C GLY A 54 14.49 1.48 7.14
N PHE A 55 13.67 1.40 8.19
CA PHE A 55 13.94 2.12 9.43
C PHE A 55 15.02 1.49 10.30
N ASP A 56 15.15 0.17 10.34
CA ASP A 56 16.24 -0.50 11.04
C ASP A 56 17.60 -0.08 10.47
N ILE A 57 17.70 0.01 9.13
CA ILE A 57 18.90 0.54 8.47
C ILE A 57 19.17 1.99 8.90
N ILE A 58 18.15 2.86 8.90
CA ILE A 58 18.30 4.25 9.33
C ILE A 58 18.76 4.33 10.79
N ASP A 59 18.10 3.60 11.70
CA ASP A 59 18.43 3.62 13.12
C ASP A 59 19.87 3.15 13.36
N LYS A 60 20.34 2.12 12.63
CA LYS A 60 21.72 1.62 12.69
C LYS A 60 22.76 2.56 12.08
N LEU A 61 22.40 3.38 11.09
CA LEU A 61 23.26 4.45 10.60
C LEU A 61 23.44 5.53 11.67
N HIS A 62 22.36 5.94 12.34
CA HIS A 62 22.42 6.94 13.41
C HIS A 62 23.07 6.42 14.70
N SER A 63 22.96 5.13 15.02
CA SER A 63 23.67 4.53 16.16
C SER A 63 25.18 4.37 15.91
N GLY A 64 25.56 4.29 14.63
CA GLY A 64 26.92 3.99 14.17
C GLY A 64 27.20 2.49 13.98
N GLU A 65 26.23 1.61 14.22
CA GLU A 65 26.36 0.17 13.92
C GLU A 65 26.67 -0.05 12.44
N PHE A 66 26.09 0.77 11.56
CA PHE A 66 26.28 0.70 10.10
C PHE A 66 27.26 1.75 9.56
N SER A 67 28.19 2.25 10.39
CA SER A 67 29.21 3.23 9.94
C SER A 67 30.08 2.70 8.80
N TYR A 68 30.26 1.39 8.68
CA TYR A 68 31.06 0.76 7.61
C TYR A 68 30.41 0.86 6.22
N LEU A 69 29.13 1.20 6.12
CA LEU A 69 28.42 1.41 4.85
C LEU A 69 28.72 2.78 4.21
N LEU A 70 29.39 3.68 4.93
CA LEU A 70 29.62 5.06 4.53
C LEU A 70 31.10 5.44 4.62
N PRO A 71 31.56 6.42 3.83
CA PRO A 71 32.85 7.08 4.04
C PRO A 71 32.99 7.61 5.47
N ILE A 72 34.20 7.55 6.03
CA ILE A 72 34.45 7.81 7.46
C ILE A 72 33.92 9.18 7.93
N GLY A 73 34.01 10.22 7.08
CA GLY A 73 33.51 11.55 7.38
C GLY A 73 31.98 11.62 7.45
N LEU A 74 31.29 10.94 6.52
CA LEU A 74 29.82 10.88 6.50
C LEU A 74 29.29 10.04 7.66
N ALA A 75 29.93 8.91 7.96
CA ALA A 75 29.58 8.07 9.10
C ALA A 75 29.70 8.83 10.42
N ALA A 76 30.80 9.56 10.63
CA ALA A 76 31.01 10.39 11.82
C ALA A 76 30.00 11.54 11.91
N TRP A 77 29.58 12.09 10.77
CA TRP A 77 28.60 13.17 10.71
C TRP A 77 27.18 12.69 11.02
N ILE A 78 26.67 11.64 10.35
CA ILE A 78 25.28 11.17 10.51
C ILE A 78 25.00 10.66 11.92
N LYS A 79 26.00 10.03 12.56
CA LYS A 79 25.92 9.57 13.96
C LYS A 79 25.62 10.69 14.96
N LYS A 80 26.00 11.93 14.64
CA LYS A 80 25.74 13.11 15.48
C LYS A 80 24.38 13.75 15.17
N GLN A 81 23.70 13.32 14.12
CA GLN A 81 22.40 13.84 13.72
C GLN A 81 21.26 13.05 14.38
N PRO A 82 20.11 13.68 14.69
CA PRO A 82 18.95 12.95 15.17
C PRO A 82 18.37 12.04 14.08
N ALA A 83 17.92 10.85 14.46
CA ALA A 83 17.20 9.98 13.53
C ALA A 83 15.84 10.61 13.16
N PRO A 84 15.37 10.45 11.91
CA PRO A 84 14.12 11.02 11.46
C PRO A 84 12.91 10.36 12.12
N MET A 85 11.85 11.14 12.29
CA MET A 85 10.61 10.66 12.90
C MET A 85 9.98 9.52 12.08
N LYS A 86 9.53 8.47 12.77
CA LYS A 86 8.66 7.43 12.23
C LYS A 86 7.24 8.00 12.15
N VAL A 87 6.64 8.07 10.97
CA VAL A 87 5.28 8.61 10.79
C VAL A 87 4.37 7.53 10.23
N PHE A 88 3.46 7.06 11.08
CA PHE A 88 2.46 6.05 10.76
C PHE A 88 1.09 6.68 10.56
N CYS A 89 0.40 6.34 9.47
CA CYS A 89 -0.97 6.77 9.27
C CYS A 89 -1.91 5.62 9.62
N ASN A 90 -2.53 5.70 10.80
CA ASN A 90 -3.51 4.72 11.24
C ASN A 90 -4.83 5.00 10.53
N THR A 91 -5.16 4.15 9.54
CA THR A 91 -6.36 4.34 8.73
C THR A 91 -7.58 3.63 9.34
N GLY A 92 -7.36 2.74 10.33
CA GLY A 92 -8.34 1.79 10.84
C GLY A 92 -8.55 0.59 9.90
N LEU A 93 -7.72 0.49 8.86
CA LEU A 93 -7.87 -0.47 7.75
C LEU A 93 -6.71 -1.45 7.68
N GLU A 94 -5.76 -1.34 8.60
CA GLU A 94 -4.62 -2.21 8.79
C GLU A 94 -5.01 -3.49 9.53
N PHE A 95 -4.17 -4.51 9.43
CA PHE A 95 -4.25 -5.66 10.33
C PHE A 95 -4.02 -5.20 11.79
N PRO A 96 -4.80 -5.69 12.78
CA PRO A 96 -4.57 -5.40 14.19
C PRO A 96 -3.13 -5.68 14.62
N GLU A 97 -2.54 -6.78 14.14
CA GLU A 97 -1.15 -7.15 14.44
C GLU A 97 -0.15 -6.09 13.96
N ILE A 98 -0.41 -5.41 12.85
CA ILE A 98 0.44 -4.31 12.36
C ILE A 98 0.30 -3.09 13.26
N VAL A 99 -0.92 -2.74 13.65
CA VAL A 99 -1.17 -1.60 14.54
C VAL A 99 -0.49 -1.81 15.89
N ASP A 100 -0.59 -3.01 16.45
CA ASP A 100 0.04 -3.35 17.73
C ASP A 100 1.56 -3.44 17.61
N HIS A 101 2.07 -3.96 16.49
CA HIS A 101 3.50 -3.95 16.20
C HIS A 101 4.06 -2.53 16.14
N VAL A 102 3.39 -1.60 15.45
CA VAL A 102 3.82 -0.19 15.35
C VAL A 102 3.90 0.48 16.73
N LYS A 103 2.98 0.18 17.64
CA LYS A 103 2.96 0.76 19.00
C LYS A 103 4.17 0.35 19.85
N GLN A 104 4.89 -0.71 19.48
CA GLN A 104 6.08 -1.15 20.21
C GLN A 104 7.30 -0.27 19.90
N PHE A 105 7.26 0.52 18.82
CA PHE A 105 8.37 1.39 18.44
C PHE A 105 8.27 2.73 19.18
N PRO A 106 9.38 3.25 19.74
CA PRO A 106 9.40 4.58 20.32
C PRO A 106 9.29 5.66 19.22
N ASN A 107 8.85 6.86 19.61
CA ASN A 107 8.88 8.05 18.77
C ASN A 107 8.12 7.92 17.42
N VAL A 108 6.98 7.22 17.43
CA VAL A 108 6.08 7.14 16.27
C VAL A 108 5.02 8.24 16.32
N VAL A 109 4.99 9.10 15.30
CA VAL A 109 3.89 10.03 15.06
C VAL A 109 2.74 9.28 14.40
N ILE A 110 1.55 9.29 15.03
CA ILE A 110 0.36 8.64 14.50
C ILE A 110 -0.57 9.67 13.86
N LEU A 111 -0.65 9.64 12.53
CA LEU A 111 -1.63 10.39 11.75
C LEU A 111 -2.96 9.64 11.70
N LYS A 112 -4.06 10.39 11.63
CA LYS A 112 -5.40 9.86 11.45
C LYS A 112 -6.12 10.57 10.30
N PRO A 113 -6.88 9.83 9.47
CA PRO A 113 -7.74 10.42 8.44
C PRO A 113 -8.91 11.17 9.08
N LYS A 114 -9.36 12.24 8.41
CA LYS A 114 -10.52 13.05 8.87
C LYS A 114 -11.86 12.34 8.69
N MET A 115 -11.93 11.35 7.80
CA MET A 115 -13.15 10.62 7.46
C MET A 115 -12.97 9.14 7.73
N GLY A 116 -13.92 8.54 8.44
CA GLY A 116 -13.94 7.10 8.72
C GLY A 116 -14.44 6.26 7.55
N PHE A 117 -14.19 4.95 7.62
CA PHE A 117 -14.43 4.03 6.51
C PHE A 117 -15.88 3.95 6.03
N THR A 118 -16.83 3.87 6.96
CA THR A 118 -18.26 3.80 6.64
C THR A 118 -18.70 4.99 5.79
N ARG A 119 -18.21 6.20 6.12
CA ARG A 119 -18.50 7.41 5.34
C ARG A 119 -17.85 7.37 3.97
N VAL A 120 -16.61 6.88 3.86
CA VAL A 120 -15.96 6.73 2.54
C VAL A 120 -16.73 5.78 1.63
N ILE A 121 -17.22 4.64 2.11
CA ILE A 121 -18.04 3.74 1.28
C ILE A 121 -19.31 4.45 0.79
N LYS A 122 -20.02 5.14 1.69
CA LYS A 122 -21.34 5.73 1.41
C LYS A 122 -21.27 7.01 0.58
N GLU A 123 -20.37 7.92 0.93
CA GLU A 123 -20.31 9.28 0.38
C GLU A 123 -19.33 9.41 -0.79
N VAL A 124 -18.27 8.58 -0.83
CA VAL A 124 -17.18 8.72 -1.81
C VAL A 124 -17.18 7.57 -2.80
N GLY A 125 -17.39 6.35 -2.31
CA GLY A 125 -17.45 5.14 -3.11
C GLY A 125 -16.27 4.20 -2.91
N VAL A 126 -16.47 2.99 -3.39
CA VAL A 126 -15.59 1.85 -3.15
C VAL A 126 -14.53 1.68 -4.23
N ALA A 127 -13.35 1.22 -3.81
CA ALA A 127 -12.23 0.90 -4.69
C ALA A 127 -12.43 -0.47 -5.35
N VAL A 128 -12.84 -0.49 -6.63
CA VAL A 128 -13.13 -1.73 -7.37
C VAL A 128 -12.17 -1.94 -8.55
N GLY A 129 -11.69 -3.17 -8.73
CA GLY A 129 -10.93 -3.57 -9.90
C GLY A 129 -9.48 -3.11 -9.85
N SER A 130 -9.19 -1.92 -10.35
CA SER A 130 -7.91 -1.24 -10.22
C SER A 130 -8.13 0.25 -10.00
N LYS A 131 -7.08 0.96 -9.60
CA LYS A 131 -7.14 2.41 -9.44
C LYS A 131 -7.64 3.12 -10.71
N LYS A 132 -7.13 2.70 -11.87
CA LYS A 132 -7.54 3.22 -13.17
C LYS A 132 -9.01 2.92 -13.46
N ILE A 133 -9.45 1.70 -13.23
CA ILE A 133 -10.84 1.27 -13.47
C ILE A 133 -11.80 2.07 -12.59
N ALA A 134 -11.54 2.17 -11.28
CA ALA A 134 -12.41 2.90 -10.37
C ALA A 134 -12.50 4.39 -10.73
N MET A 135 -11.38 5.02 -11.11
CA MET A 135 -11.35 6.40 -11.61
C MET A 135 -12.17 6.55 -12.90
N GLN A 136 -12.02 5.64 -13.86
CA GLN A 136 -12.77 5.67 -15.13
C GLN A 136 -14.27 5.54 -14.89
N VAL A 137 -14.69 4.60 -14.04
CA VAL A 137 -16.10 4.40 -13.68
C VAL A 137 -16.69 5.65 -13.02
N ALA A 138 -15.99 6.21 -12.03
CA ALA A 138 -16.43 7.43 -11.33
C ALA A 138 -16.63 8.60 -12.32
N ARG A 139 -15.64 8.81 -13.20
CA ARG A 139 -15.69 9.86 -14.22
C ARG A 139 -16.81 9.63 -15.23
N LEU A 140 -16.92 8.40 -15.76
CA LEU A 140 -17.96 8.05 -16.74
C LEU A 140 -19.37 8.22 -16.18
N LYS A 141 -19.64 7.78 -14.95
CA LYS A 141 -20.93 8.03 -14.29
C LYS A 141 -21.26 9.52 -14.31
N ASN A 142 -20.32 10.36 -13.86
CA ASN A 142 -20.50 11.81 -13.87
C ASN A 142 -20.69 12.39 -15.28
N TYR A 143 -19.97 11.91 -16.29
CA TYR A 143 -20.10 12.41 -17.67
C TYR A 143 -21.39 11.95 -18.36
N ILE A 144 -21.97 10.84 -17.91
CA ILE A 144 -23.27 10.36 -18.38
C ILE A 144 -24.39 11.17 -17.74
N THR A 145 -24.32 11.44 -16.43
CA THR A 145 -25.34 12.22 -15.71
C THR A 145 -25.26 13.72 -16.00
N ASN A 146 -24.05 14.25 -16.22
CA ASN A 146 -23.78 15.66 -16.48
C ASN A 146 -23.01 15.82 -17.79
N PRO A 147 -23.66 15.61 -18.96
CA PRO A 147 -22.99 15.71 -20.26
C PRO A 147 -22.53 17.15 -20.52
N SER A 148 -21.35 17.32 -21.12
CA SER A 148 -20.84 18.62 -21.55
C SER A 148 -19.85 18.46 -22.72
N PRO A 149 -19.69 19.48 -23.57
CA PRO A 149 -18.69 19.43 -24.65
C PRO A 149 -17.26 19.16 -24.15
N LYS A 150 -16.95 19.59 -22.91
CA LYS A 150 -15.63 19.40 -22.28
C LYS A 150 -15.35 17.93 -21.93
N ASN A 151 -16.39 17.13 -21.66
CA ASN A 151 -16.21 15.74 -21.21
C ASN A 151 -16.44 14.70 -22.32
N GLU A 152 -16.97 15.11 -23.47
CA GLU A 152 -17.31 14.22 -24.58
C GLU A 152 -16.12 13.40 -25.10
N ALA A 153 -14.98 14.04 -25.34
CA ALA A 153 -13.77 13.35 -25.79
C ALA A 153 -13.28 12.28 -24.80
N THR A 154 -13.35 12.57 -23.49
CA THR A 154 -12.93 11.60 -22.45
C THR A 154 -13.97 10.49 -22.29
N LYS A 155 -15.26 10.82 -22.41
CA LYS A 155 -16.35 9.83 -22.42
C LYS A 155 -16.18 8.86 -23.59
N ASN A 156 -15.94 9.35 -24.80
CA ASN A 156 -15.71 8.52 -25.98
C ASN A 156 -14.44 7.66 -25.83
N LEU A 157 -13.35 8.23 -25.30
CA LEU A 157 -12.12 7.50 -25.02
C LEU A 157 -12.35 6.33 -24.04
N TYR A 158 -13.08 6.54 -22.96
CA TYR A 158 -13.31 5.49 -21.97
C TYR A 158 -14.37 4.48 -22.41
N LEU A 159 -15.38 4.85 -23.19
CA LEU A 159 -16.40 3.91 -23.66
C LEU A 159 -15.95 3.09 -24.87
N ASN A 160 -15.32 3.76 -25.83
CA ASN A 160 -15.05 3.24 -27.17
C ASN A 160 -13.54 3.14 -27.49
N GLY A 161 -12.67 3.72 -26.66
CA GLY A 161 -11.23 3.74 -26.93
C GLY A 161 -10.81 4.79 -27.95
N ILE A 162 -11.70 5.68 -28.40
CA ILE A 162 -11.41 6.65 -29.46
C ILE A 162 -10.90 7.96 -28.83
N LYS A 163 -9.70 8.38 -29.21
CA LYS A 163 -9.09 9.65 -28.77
C LYS A 163 -9.67 10.85 -29.55
N LYS A 164 -9.32 12.06 -29.11
CA LYS A 164 -9.73 13.32 -29.75
C LYS A 164 -9.24 13.44 -31.21
N ASP A 165 -8.10 12.82 -31.54
CA ASP A 165 -7.52 12.77 -32.88
C ASP A 165 -8.10 11.65 -33.77
N GLY A 166 -9.13 10.93 -33.29
CA GLY A 166 -9.71 9.78 -33.99
C GLY A 166 -8.95 8.47 -33.83
N SER A 167 -7.74 8.48 -33.26
CA SER A 167 -6.94 7.26 -33.07
C SER A 167 -7.51 6.36 -31.97
N PHE A 168 -7.35 5.04 -32.14
CA PHE A 168 -7.82 4.05 -31.18
C PHE A 168 -6.79 3.76 -30.08
N SER A 169 -7.27 3.58 -28.85
CA SER A 169 -6.49 3.23 -27.66
C SER A 169 -7.24 2.21 -26.81
N CYS A 170 -6.96 0.93 -27.06
CA CYS A 170 -7.49 -0.17 -26.24
C CYS A 170 -7.17 0.01 -24.76
N ALA A 171 -5.93 0.41 -24.44
CA ALA A 171 -5.49 0.61 -23.06
C ALA A 171 -6.30 1.66 -22.29
N SER A 172 -6.91 2.64 -22.99
CA SER A 172 -7.69 3.72 -22.37
C SER A 172 -9.18 3.40 -22.27
N LYS A 173 -9.66 2.39 -22.99
CA LYS A 173 -11.05 1.93 -22.92
C LYS A 173 -11.31 1.24 -21.57
N LEU A 174 -12.47 1.51 -20.97
CA LEU A 174 -12.96 0.75 -19.81
C LEU A 174 -13.27 -0.68 -20.27
N PRO A 175 -12.67 -1.72 -19.66
CA PRO A 175 -12.95 -3.09 -20.05
C PRO A 175 -14.43 -3.44 -19.87
N ASP A 176 -15.01 -4.17 -20.82
CA ASP A 176 -16.46 -4.39 -20.90
C ASP A 176 -17.03 -5.04 -19.62
N LYS A 177 -16.27 -5.93 -18.97
CA LYS A 177 -16.66 -6.57 -17.69
C LYS A 177 -16.96 -5.57 -16.56
N TRP A 178 -16.40 -4.36 -16.63
CA TRP A 178 -16.59 -3.31 -15.63
C TRP A 178 -17.68 -2.30 -15.99
N LYS A 179 -18.22 -2.33 -17.22
CA LYS A 179 -19.30 -1.42 -17.64
C LYS A 179 -20.55 -1.59 -16.79
N LYS A 180 -20.81 -2.78 -16.23
CA LYS A 180 -21.88 -3.00 -15.25
C LYS A 180 -21.82 -2.03 -14.06
N LEU A 181 -20.64 -1.57 -13.68
CA LEU A 181 -20.49 -0.61 -12.58
C LEU A 181 -21.11 0.76 -12.89
N LEU A 182 -21.33 1.11 -14.16
CA LEU A 182 -21.96 2.38 -14.55
C LEU A 182 -23.42 2.47 -14.09
N THR A 183 -24.10 1.33 -13.92
CA THR A 183 -25.48 1.24 -13.42
C THR A 183 -25.56 0.64 -12.00
N ALA A 184 -24.42 0.39 -11.35
CA ALA A 184 -24.41 -0.17 -10.01
C ALA A 184 -25.09 0.76 -8.98
N PRO A 185 -25.83 0.22 -8.00
CA PRO A 185 -26.58 0.98 -6.99
C PRO A 185 -25.69 1.53 -5.86
N PHE A 186 -24.39 1.69 -6.13
CA PHE A 186 -23.40 2.22 -5.19
C PHE A 186 -22.35 3.06 -5.93
N LEU A 187 -21.63 3.89 -5.16
CA LEU A 187 -20.56 4.73 -5.67
C LEU A 187 -19.27 3.91 -5.83
N VAL A 188 -18.53 4.19 -6.90
CA VAL A 188 -17.21 3.60 -7.17
C VAL A 188 -16.22 4.75 -7.26
N SER A 189 -15.06 4.61 -6.60
CA SER A 189 -14.08 5.69 -6.54
C SER A 189 -12.66 5.18 -6.27
N ASP A 190 -11.68 5.93 -6.74
CA ASP A 190 -10.25 5.70 -6.46
C ASP A 190 -9.71 6.59 -5.31
N GLN A 191 -10.59 7.38 -4.68
CA GLN A 191 -10.23 8.42 -3.71
C GLN A 191 -9.97 7.91 -2.29
N CYS A 192 -10.29 6.65 -1.96
CA CYS A 192 -10.09 6.13 -0.61
C CYS A 192 -8.62 6.24 -0.16
N CYS A 193 -7.65 5.91 -1.02
CA CYS A 193 -6.22 6.07 -0.69
C CYS A 193 -5.83 7.54 -0.50
N ASN A 194 -6.51 8.47 -1.17
CA ASN A 194 -6.28 9.89 -0.98
C ASN A 194 -6.73 10.36 0.40
N ILE A 195 -7.94 9.96 0.81
CA ILE A 195 -8.55 10.30 2.10
C ILE A 195 -7.77 9.64 3.25
N PHE A 196 -7.47 8.35 3.12
CA PHE A 196 -6.89 7.58 4.20
C PHE A 196 -5.39 7.77 4.35
N LYS A 197 -4.65 8.03 3.26
CA LYS A 197 -3.18 8.07 3.31
C LYS A 197 -2.63 9.40 2.81
N LYS A 198 -2.96 9.81 1.58
CA LYS A 198 -2.28 10.97 0.98
C LYS A 198 -2.61 12.31 1.61
N GLU A 199 -3.85 12.54 2.05
CA GLU A 199 -4.23 13.79 2.72
C GLU A 199 -3.56 13.92 4.09
N PRO A 200 -3.60 12.90 4.97
CA PRO A 200 -2.92 12.98 6.26
C PRO A 200 -1.42 13.29 6.14
N PHE A 201 -0.70 12.61 5.23
CA PHE A 201 0.72 12.87 5.00
C PHE A 201 0.98 14.27 4.42
N ARG A 202 0.21 14.71 3.41
CA ARG A 202 0.36 16.08 2.87
C ARG A 202 0.10 17.16 3.92
N ARG A 203 -0.85 16.91 4.81
CA ARG A 203 -1.16 17.80 5.92
C ARG A 203 0.01 17.86 6.90
N TYR A 204 0.55 16.71 7.30
CA TYR A 204 1.74 16.62 8.15
C TYR A 204 2.97 17.32 7.52
N GLU A 205 3.21 17.11 6.23
CA GLU A 205 4.27 17.78 5.45
C GLU A 205 4.10 19.31 5.50
N LYS A 206 2.88 19.81 5.29
CA LYS A 206 2.58 21.25 5.36
C LYS A 206 2.76 21.82 6.77
N GLU A 207 2.32 21.09 7.79
CA GLU A 207 2.39 21.51 9.20
C GLU A 207 3.82 21.52 9.73
N THR A 208 4.68 20.62 9.25
CA THR A 208 6.04 20.43 9.80
C THR A 208 7.18 20.90 8.91
N GLY A 209 6.91 21.13 7.62
CA GLY A 209 7.94 21.41 6.62
C GLY A 209 8.85 20.22 6.29
N ARG A 210 8.57 19.02 6.82
CA ARG A 210 9.41 17.84 6.62
C ARG A 210 9.15 17.12 5.29
N TYR A 211 10.20 16.51 4.74
CA TYR A 211 10.16 15.77 3.49
C TYR A 211 10.13 14.24 3.68
N PRO A 212 9.37 13.50 2.86
CA PRO A 212 9.16 12.08 3.05
C PRO A 212 10.29 11.19 2.53
N ILE A 213 10.69 10.22 3.34
CA ILE A 213 11.43 9.01 2.98
C ILE A 213 10.44 7.85 2.90
N VAL A 214 10.43 7.13 1.78
CA VAL A 214 9.38 6.18 1.43
C VAL A 214 9.97 4.83 1.04
N PHE A 215 9.56 3.77 1.72
CA PHE A 215 10.11 2.41 1.57
C PHE A 215 9.32 1.57 0.58
N THR A 216 9.22 2.07 -0.65
CA THR A 216 8.50 1.40 -1.74
C THR A 216 9.47 0.84 -2.76
N THR A 217 9.19 -0.35 -3.30
CA THR A 217 10.03 -1.01 -4.30
C THR A 217 9.48 -0.80 -5.73
N VAL A 218 10.35 -0.96 -6.73
CA VAL A 218 9.97 -0.89 -8.15
C VAL A 218 9.05 -2.03 -8.57
N GLY A 219 9.16 -3.20 -7.91
CA GLY A 219 8.39 -4.41 -8.23
C GLY A 219 6.90 -4.31 -7.87
N GLU A 220 6.51 -3.33 -7.03
CA GLU A 220 5.12 -3.22 -6.57
C GLU A 220 4.15 -2.67 -7.61
N SER A 221 4.61 -1.93 -8.64
CA SER A 221 3.75 -1.47 -9.74
C SER A 221 4.54 -0.87 -10.90
N SER A 222 3.94 -0.90 -12.10
CA SER A 222 4.46 -0.23 -13.30
C SER A 222 4.69 1.27 -13.10
N ASP A 223 3.86 1.94 -12.30
CA ASP A 223 3.99 3.38 -12.04
C ASP A 223 5.22 3.69 -11.18
N ARG A 224 5.54 2.81 -10.22
CA ARG A 224 6.74 2.94 -9.39
C ARG A 224 8.00 2.69 -10.20
N LEU A 225 7.98 1.66 -11.05
CA LEU A 225 9.04 1.40 -12.03
C LEU A 225 9.27 2.61 -12.94
N ALA A 226 8.21 3.14 -13.58
CA ALA A 226 8.32 4.31 -14.46
C ALA A 226 8.83 5.55 -13.71
N SER A 227 8.35 5.76 -12.47
CA SER A 227 8.83 6.85 -11.62
C SER A 227 10.30 6.69 -11.23
N TYR A 228 10.77 5.47 -10.98
CA TYR A 228 12.18 5.18 -10.70
C TYR A 228 13.04 5.42 -11.95
N LEU A 229 12.65 4.93 -13.13
CA LEU A 229 13.39 5.19 -14.37
C LEU A 229 13.50 6.70 -14.70
N LYS A 230 12.49 7.49 -14.29
CA LYS A 230 12.49 8.95 -14.50
C LYS A 230 13.39 9.72 -13.53
N THR A 231 13.46 9.31 -12.26
CA THR A 231 14.02 10.14 -11.18
C THR A 231 15.02 9.41 -10.26
N GLY A 232 15.25 8.11 -10.46
CA GLY A 232 15.97 7.28 -9.51
C GLY A 232 15.26 7.18 -8.16
N CYS A 233 16.04 7.06 -7.10
CA CYS A 233 15.54 6.99 -5.73
C CYS A 233 14.93 8.33 -5.26
N THR A 234 15.53 9.45 -5.66
CA THR A 234 15.16 10.78 -5.13
C THR A 234 14.49 11.63 -6.19
N SER A 235 13.31 12.17 -5.85
CA SER A 235 12.64 13.17 -6.67
C SER A 235 12.78 14.54 -6.03
N TYR A 236 13.25 15.53 -6.79
CA TYR A 236 13.29 16.95 -6.41
C TYR A 236 12.24 17.79 -7.17
N GLU A 237 11.29 17.14 -7.84
CA GLU A 237 10.23 17.83 -8.57
C GLU A 237 9.34 18.60 -7.56
N LYS A 238 9.13 19.90 -7.80
CA LYS A 238 8.33 20.77 -6.91
C LYS A 238 6.96 20.15 -6.61
N GLY A 239 6.62 20.03 -5.33
CA GLY A 239 5.37 19.40 -4.87
C GLY A 239 5.35 17.86 -4.94
N LYS A 240 6.47 17.22 -5.30
CA LYS A 240 6.65 15.76 -5.33
C LYS A 240 8.00 15.33 -4.75
N VAL A 241 8.61 16.20 -3.95
CA VAL A 241 9.90 15.93 -3.30
C VAL A 241 9.77 14.72 -2.39
N LYS A 242 10.61 13.71 -2.58
CA LYS A 242 10.64 12.49 -1.77
C LYS A 242 11.89 11.67 -2.04
N CYS A 243 12.33 10.92 -1.05
CA CYS A 243 13.40 9.93 -1.16
C CYS A 243 12.83 8.52 -1.09
N ARG A 244 13.35 7.60 -1.92
CA ARG A 244 12.93 6.18 -1.98
C ARG A 244 14.16 5.27 -2.03
N PRO A 245 15.00 5.26 -0.98
CA PRO A 245 16.26 4.50 -0.98
C PRO A 245 16.02 2.97 -1.07
N PHE A 246 14.81 2.53 -0.71
CA PHE A 246 14.38 1.13 -0.75
C PHE A 246 13.93 0.64 -2.15
N SER A 247 14.02 1.47 -3.19
CA SER A 247 13.40 1.20 -4.49
C SER A 247 13.86 -0.11 -5.14
N ILE A 248 15.12 -0.49 -4.97
CA ILE A 248 15.74 -1.66 -5.60
C ILE A 248 15.75 -2.92 -4.74
N PHE A 249 15.16 -2.87 -3.54
CA PHE A 249 15.01 -4.05 -2.69
C PHE A 249 13.89 -4.95 -3.21
N THR A 250 14.11 -6.25 -3.09
CA THR A 250 13.18 -7.33 -3.41
C THR A 250 12.67 -8.01 -2.14
N ASP A 251 11.68 -8.89 -2.25
CA ASP A 251 11.20 -9.67 -1.11
C ASP A 251 12.31 -10.58 -0.54
N ALA A 252 13.17 -11.12 -1.41
CA ALA A 252 14.30 -11.93 -1.01
C ALA A 252 15.30 -11.13 -0.18
N ASP A 253 15.63 -9.89 -0.58
CA ASP A 253 16.52 -9.02 0.19
C ASP A 253 15.95 -8.70 1.58
N VAL A 254 14.63 -8.48 1.66
CA VAL A 254 13.93 -8.19 2.94
C VAL A 254 14.06 -9.38 3.90
N TRP A 255 13.88 -10.61 3.40
CA TRP A 255 14.01 -11.82 4.21
C TRP A 255 15.48 -12.20 4.49
N GLU A 256 16.39 -11.92 3.57
CA GLU A 256 17.83 -12.05 3.83
C GLU A 256 18.26 -11.10 4.94
N TYR A 257 17.82 -9.84 4.91
CA TYR A 257 18.07 -8.86 5.96
C TYR A 257 17.48 -9.30 7.31
N HIS A 258 16.22 -9.79 7.30
CA HIS A 258 15.56 -10.37 8.47
C HIS A 258 16.44 -11.44 9.14
N ASN A 259 16.94 -12.39 8.36
CA ASN A 259 17.75 -13.49 8.86
C ASN A 259 19.15 -13.04 9.32
N ARG A 260 19.81 -12.17 8.53
CA ARG A 260 21.17 -11.69 8.80
C ARG A 260 21.26 -10.86 10.08
N PHE A 261 20.23 -10.06 10.37
CA PHE A 261 20.24 -9.10 11.48
C PHE A 261 19.24 -9.40 12.60
N GLY A 262 18.53 -10.54 12.53
CA GLY A 262 17.59 -10.96 13.58
C GLY A 262 16.37 -10.04 13.74
N LEU A 263 15.95 -9.33 12.69
CA LEU A 263 14.90 -8.31 12.77
C LEU A 263 13.50 -8.91 12.68
N ARG A 264 12.82 -9.16 13.81
CA ARG A 264 11.48 -9.77 13.81
C ARG A 264 10.38 -8.86 13.24
N PHE A 265 9.59 -9.37 12.30
CA PHE A 265 8.43 -8.65 11.75
C PHE A 265 7.15 -8.86 12.58
N ALA A 266 6.09 -8.11 12.23
CA ALA A 266 4.76 -8.33 12.81
C ALA A 266 4.28 -9.78 12.61
N GLY A 267 3.56 -10.32 13.60
CA GLY A 267 3.13 -11.73 13.63
C GLY A 267 2.34 -12.20 12.40
N VAL A 268 1.64 -11.28 11.73
CA VAL A 268 0.86 -11.57 10.51
C VAL A 268 1.71 -12.08 9.33
N TYR A 269 3.02 -11.85 9.34
CA TYR A 269 3.96 -12.33 8.32
C TYR A 269 4.46 -13.76 8.56
N TYR A 270 3.96 -14.44 9.59
CA TYR A 270 4.33 -15.81 9.93
C TYR A 270 3.09 -16.70 9.94
N ASP A 271 3.28 -17.96 9.59
CA ASP A 271 2.29 -19.00 9.84
C ASP A 271 2.08 -19.11 11.36
N ARG A 272 0.82 -19.15 11.79
CA ARG A 272 0.47 -19.15 13.21
C ARG A 272 -0.75 -20.00 13.47
N THR A 273 -0.72 -20.74 14.57
CA THR A 273 -1.88 -21.45 15.11
C THR A 273 -2.28 -20.76 16.40
N GLN A 274 -3.48 -20.18 16.43
CA GLN A 274 -3.92 -19.35 17.56
C GLN A 274 -5.43 -19.43 17.78
N PRO A 275 -5.91 -19.17 19.02
CA PRO A 275 -7.33 -18.98 19.26
C PRO A 275 -7.83 -17.72 18.56
N VAL A 276 -8.90 -17.86 17.78
CA VAL A 276 -9.60 -16.78 17.10
C VAL A 276 -10.99 -16.65 17.67
N GLU A 277 -11.29 -15.46 18.18
CA GLU A 277 -12.61 -15.12 18.71
C GLU A 277 -13.64 -15.03 17.56
N GLN A 278 -14.72 -15.78 17.69
CA GLN A 278 -15.84 -15.82 16.76
C GLN A 278 -16.86 -14.72 17.10
N LEU A 279 -17.91 -14.61 16.28
CA LEU A 279 -18.95 -13.57 16.45
C LEU A 279 -19.81 -13.78 17.70
N ASP A 280 -19.97 -15.02 18.16
CA ASP A 280 -20.72 -15.39 19.37
C ASP A 280 -19.87 -15.27 20.65
N GLY A 281 -18.61 -14.85 20.55
CA GLY A 281 -17.67 -14.75 21.67
C GLY A 281 -16.95 -16.07 22.00
N SER A 282 -17.24 -17.17 21.30
CA SER A 282 -16.47 -18.41 21.41
C SER A 282 -15.09 -18.27 20.77
N PHE A 283 -14.15 -19.16 21.13
CA PHE A 283 -12.83 -19.21 20.52
C PHE A 283 -12.66 -20.50 19.72
N GLN A 284 -12.09 -20.39 18.52
CA GLN A 284 -11.71 -21.53 17.68
C GLN A 284 -10.22 -21.49 17.41
N ILE A 285 -9.53 -22.63 17.52
CA ILE A 285 -8.11 -22.73 17.14
C ILE A 285 -8.04 -22.75 15.61
N GLU A 286 -7.39 -21.76 15.03
CA GLU A 286 -7.21 -21.64 13.59
C GLU A 286 -5.73 -21.66 13.24
N THR A 287 -5.39 -22.36 12.15
CA THR A 287 -4.08 -22.26 11.51
C THR A 287 -4.16 -21.22 10.40
N LEU A 288 -3.50 -20.10 10.62
CA LEU A 288 -3.52 -18.92 9.77
C LEU A 288 -2.20 -18.83 8.99
N PRO A 289 -2.24 -18.98 7.66
CA PRO A 289 -1.07 -18.76 6.82
C PRO A 289 -0.55 -17.32 6.91
N ALA A 290 0.75 -17.15 6.71
CA ALA A 290 1.40 -15.85 6.61
C ALA A 290 0.79 -14.98 5.49
N GLU A 291 0.57 -13.70 5.77
CA GLU A 291 0.24 -12.73 4.74
C GLU A 291 1.52 -12.24 4.05
N THR A 292 1.51 -12.21 2.72
CA THR A 292 2.66 -11.73 1.94
C THR A 292 2.74 -10.20 1.93
N ARG A 293 1.59 -9.51 2.07
CA ARG A 293 1.46 -8.04 2.10
C ARG A 293 0.36 -7.63 3.07
N THR A 294 0.60 -6.58 3.84
CA THR A 294 -0.30 -6.10 4.91
C THR A 294 -0.83 -4.70 4.63
N GLY A 295 -1.31 -4.50 3.39
CA GLY A 295 -1.97 -3.25 3.01
C GLY A 295 -3.33 -3.06 3.70
N CYS A 296 -4.17 -2.20 3.10
CA CYS A 296 -5.57 -2.07 3.50
C CYS A 296 -6.28 -3.43 3.35
N THR A 297 -6.78 -3.98 4.45
CA THR A 297 -7.29 -5.36 4.58
C THR A 297 -8.48 -5.68 3.66
N PHE A 298 -9.22 -4.65 3.25
CA PHE A 298 -10.42 -4.78 2.42
C PHE A 298 -10.34 -4.03 1.08
N CYS A 299 -9.15 -3.63 0.67
CA CYS A 299 -8.95 -3.05 -0.66
C CYS A 299 -9.36 -4.06 -1.73
N MET A 300 -10.40 -3.76 -2.54
CA MET A 300 -10.84 -4.67 -3.60
C MET A 300 -10.08 -4.48 -4.92
N PHE A 301 -9.02 -3.67 -4.93
CA PHE A 301 -8.11 -3.64 -6.08
C PHE A 301 -7.37 -4.97 -6.21
N GLY A 302 -7.44 -5.56 -7.40
CA GLY A 302 -6.84 -6.86 -7.70
C GLY A 302 -7.53 -8.06 -7.08
N LEU A 303 -8.53 -7.89 -6.19
CA LEU A 303 -9.21 -9.00 -5.51
C LEU A 303 -9.79 -10.04 -6.48
N HIS A 304 -10.36 -9.56 -7.59
CA HIS A 304 -10.94 -10.40 -8.64
C HIS A 304 -9.91 -11.19 -9.47
N LEU A 305 -8.61 -10.96 -9.27
CA LEU A 305 -7.49 -11.67 -9.92
C LEU A 305 -6.87 -12.72 -9.01
N GLU A 306 -7.25 -12.75 -7.72
CA GLU A 306 -6.74 -13.76 -6.80
C GLU A 306 -7.22 -15.16 -7.17
N ASP A 307 -6.39 -16.15 -6.83
CA ASP A 307 -6.64 -17.57 -7.09
C ASP A 307 -7.98 -18.01 -6.47
N LYS A 308 -8.90 -18.40 -7.35
CA LYS A 308 -10.26 -18.82 -6.98
C LYS A 308 -10.30 -20.20 -6.35
N SER A 309 -9.22 -20.99 -6.42
CA SER A 309 -9.16 -22.29 -5.73
C SER A 309 -8.98 -22.12 -4.22
N LYS A 310 -8.28 -21.06 -3.79
CA LYS A 310 -8.00 -20.74 -2.39
C LYS A 310 -8.99 -19.72 -1.83
N ASN A 311 -8.83 -19.40 -0.55
CA ASN A 311 -9.49 -18.24 0.06
C ASN A 311 -8.73 -16.96 -0.35
N ASN A 312 -9.43 -16.00 -0.96
CA ASN A 312 -8.88 -14.67 -1.22
C ASN A 312 -8.68 -13.87 0.07
N ARG A 313 -8.02 -12.71 0.00
CA ARG A 313 -7.65 -11.93 1.20
C ARG A 313 -8.85 -11.56 2.09
N ILE A 314 -10.03 -11.30 1.52
CA ILE A 314 -11.24 -10.99 2.29
C ILE A 314 -11.77 -12.25 2.99
N GLN A 315 -11.76 -13.39 2.30
CA GLN A 315 -12.13 -14.68 2.91
C GLN A 315 -11.17 -15.07 4.03
N ARG A 316 -9.86 -14.88 3.85
CA ARG A 316 -8.85 -15.10 4.91
C ARG A 316 -9.04 -14.17 6.09
N LEU A 317 -9.44 -12.91 5.86
CA LEU A 317 -9.80 -11.97 6.93
C LEU A 317 -11.01 -12.47 7.73
N GLY A 318 -12.00 -13.08 7.07
CA GLY A 318 -13.16 -13.68 7.74
C GLY A 318 -12.83 -14.88 8.61
N ILE A 319 -11.70 -15.55 8.37
CA ILE A 319 -11.18 -16.63 9.23
C ILE A 319 -10.35 -16.04 10.36
N SER A 320 -9.38 -15.18 10.03
CA SER A 320 -8.41 -14.65 11.02
C SER A 320 -9.00 -13.61 11.97
N HIS A 321 -9.98 -12.82 11.52
CA HIS A 321 -10.54 -11.69 12.26
C HIS A 321 -12.07 -11.55 12.05
N PRO A 322 -12.91 -12.51 12.51
CA PRO A 322 -14.34 -12.56 12.21
C PRO A 322 -15.11 -11.28 12.56
N LYS A 323 -14.86 -10.69 13.73
CA LYS A 323 -15.50 -9.43 14.17
C LYS A 323 -15.15 -8.25 13.27
N TYR A 324 -13.88 -8.14 12.90
CA TYR A 324 -13.42 -7.06 12.02
C TYR A 324 -13.98 -7.23 10.60
N TYR A 325 -13.99 -8.47 10.10
CA TYR A 325 -14.65 -8.83 8.86
C TYR A 325 -16.13 -8.46 8.86
N ASP A 326 -16.87 -8.77 9.93
CA ASP A 326 -18.31 -8.47 10.05
C ASP A 326 -18.60 -6.96 9.97
N VAL A 327 -17.80 -6.14 10.67
CA VAL A 327 -17.92 -4.68 10.61
C VAL A 327 -17.79 -4.17 9.18
N ILE A 328 -16.81 -4.68 8.43
CA ILE A 328 -16.51 -4.19 7.09
C ILE A 328 -17.49 -4.74 6.05
N ILE A 329 -17.75 -6.04 6.08
CA ILE A 329 -18.56 -6.73 5.08
C ILE A 329 -20.05 -6.45 5.30
N ASN A 330 -20.54 -6.62 6.52
CA ASN A 330 -21.96 -6.52 6.82
C ASN A 330 -22.33 -5.09 7.23
N LYS A 331 -21.69 -4.53 8.26
CA LYS A 331 -22.11 -3.23 8.82
C LYS A 331 -21.78 -2.04 7.91
N CYS A 332 -20.63 -2.06 7.23
CA CYS A 332 -20.25 -1.01 6.29
C CYS A 332 -20.83 -1.21 4.88
N GLY A 333 -21.39 -2.38 4.56
CA GLY A 333 -22.07 -2.66 3.29
C GLY A 333 -21.15 -3.12 2.15
N LEU A 334 -19.89 -3.50 2.42
CA LEU A 334 -18.98 -3.97 1.38
C LEU A 334 -19.43 -5.33 0.79
N GLY A 335 -20.16 -6.15 1.56
CA GLY A 335 -20.73 -7.42 1.10
C GLY A 335 -21.71 -7.26 -0.06
N ILE A 336 -22.52 -6.19 -0.06
CA ILE A 336 -23.47 -5.89 -1.15
C ILE A 336 -22.70 -5.63 -2.45
N VAL A 337 -21.58 -4.91 -2.38
CA VAL A 337 -20.72 -4.66 -3.53
C VAL A 337 -20.10 -5.95 -4.05
N LEU A 338 -19.56 -6.79 -3.16
CA LEU A 338 -18.92 -8.05 -3.53
C LEU A 338 -19.91 -9.02 -4.18
N LEU A 339 -21.15 -9.07 -3.65
CA LEU A 339 -22.26 -9.83 -4.23
C LEU A 339 -22.59 -9.36 -5.65
N TYR A 340 -22.76 -8.04 -5.86
CA TYR A 340 -22.99 -7.45 -7.19
C TYR A 340 -21.86 -7.77 -8.17
N LEU A 341 -20.62 -7.78 -7.67
CA LEU A 341 -19.45 -8.10 -8.48
C LEU A 341 -19.32 -9.60 -8.80
N LYS A 342 -20.04 -10.47 -8.09
CA LYS A 342 -19.89 -11.93 -8.11
C LYS A 342 -18.48 -12.36 -7.69
N ILE A 343 -17.91 -11.66 -6.69
CA ILE A 343 -16.62 -12.01 -6.09
C ILE A 343 -16.91 -12.79 -4.80
N PRO A 344 -16.41 -14.04 -4.64
CA PRO A 344 -16.57 -14.79 -3.40
C PRO A 344 -15.96 -14.04 -2.22
N PHE A 345 -16.66 -13.96 -1.09
CA PHE A 345 -16.17 -13.27 0.11
C PHE A 345 -16.45 -14.02 1.40
N LYS A 346 -17.38 -14.98 1.39
CA LYS A 346 -17.60 -15.93 2.50
C LYS A 346 -16.44 -16.92 2.58
N PRO A 347 -15.84 -17.16 3.77
CA PRO A 347 -14.77 -18.14 3.91
C PRO A 347 -15.13 -19.54 3.42
N LYS A 348 -14.24 -20.18 2.67
CA LYS A 348 -14.30 -21.62 2.44
C LYS A 348 -13.70 -22.30 3.66
N ARG A 349 -14.52 -22.95 4.47
CA ARG A 349 -14.06 -23.81 5.58
C ARG A 349 -13.95 -25.25 5.06
N SER A 350 -12.95 -26.00 5.48
CA SER A 350 -12.87 -27.43 5.16
C SER A 350 -14.01 -28.18 5.87
N CYS A 351 -14.42 -29.32 5.29
CA CYS A 351 -15.54 -30.15 5.76
C CYS A 351 -15.46 -30.52 7.27
N SER A 352 -14.26 -30.50 7.86
CA SER A 352 -14.03 -30.73 9.29
C SER A 352 -14.43 -29.58 10.23
N GLN A 353 -14.90 -28.45 9.69
CA GLN A 353 -15.31 -27.25 10.45
C GLN A 353 -16.81 -26.91 10.28
N MET A 354 -17.63 -27.82 9.73
CA MET A 354 -19.08 -27.63 9.56
C MET A 354 -19.89 -27.97 10.81
N GLY A 355 -19.53 -27.39 11.95
CA GLY A 355 -20.46 -27.20 13.07
C GLY A 355 -20.81 -25.73 13.13
N LEU A 356 -22.11 -25.38 13.04
CA LEU A 356 -22.73 -24.10 13.45
C LEU A 356 -23.05 -23.01 12.41
N PHE A 357 -23.04 -23.27 11.10
CA PHE A 357 -23.75 -22.39 10.14
C PHE A 357 -24.91 -23.12 9.47
N GLY A 358 -25.87 -23.56 10.26
CA GLY A 358 -27.23 -23.75 9.79
C GLY A 358 -28.07 -22.55 10.20
N TYR A 359 -28.38 -21.63 9.29
CA TYR A 359 -29.64 -20.89 9.28
C TYR A 359 -29.96 -20.35 7.88
N ALA A 360 -31.08 -20.89 7.38
CA ALA A 360 -32.10 -20.39 6.44
C ALA A 360 -31.67 -19.76 5.08
N ASN A 361 -32.27 -20.34 4.04
CA ASN A 361 -32.24 -19.94 2.62
C ASN A 361 -32.68 -18.50 2.36
#